data_AF-A0A958BU25-F1
#
_entry.id   AF-A0A958BU25-F1
#
_cell.length_a   1.000
_cell.length_b   1.000
_cell.length_c   1.000
_cell.angle_alpha   90.00
_cell.angle_beta   90.00
_cell.angle_gamma   90.00
#
_symmetry.space_group_name_H-M   'P 1'
#
loop_
_entity.id
_entity.type
_entity.pdbx_description
1 polymer ?
#
loop_
_entity_poly.entity_id
_entity_poly.type
_entity_poly.pdbx_seq_one_letter_code
_entity_poly.pdbx_strand_id
1 'polypeptide(L)'
;MLLHQTLTGKWQFRQAEADEWYPAQVPGGVHTDLLAAGLIPDPFVADNEKHVQWIAATDWEYRRTFTVEAGLLAQQQIFLVGDGLDTLAEVTLNGQKLGRTDNMFRQYRWEVKSLLDEGDNELSITFDSPLQYVAPRQAERPMTGVPHAIPGGPYLRKAPCHFGWDWGPKLLPIGIWQDIRLEGRNIAKFDDVHLRQHHQNGTVVIEAAISLERWQDDDLTA
;
A
#
# COMPACT_ATOMS: atom_id res chain seq x y z
N MET A 1 8.87 -19.47 -13.61
CA MET A 1 8.87 -19.28 -12.14
C MET A 1 8.84 -17.78 -11.88
N LEU A 2 7.87 -17.27 -11.10
CA LEU A 2 7.86 -15.87 -10.69
C LEU A 2 8.98 -15.69 -9.66
N LEU A 3 10.00 -14.91 -10.00
CA LEU A 3 11.02 -14.52 -9.02
C LEU A 3 10.49 -13.31 -8.27
N HIS A 4 10.56 -13.34 -6.94
CA HIS A 4 10.16 -12.20 -6.12
C HIS A 4 11.17 -11.94 -5.02
N GLN A 5 11.32 -10.66 -4.68
CA GLN A 5 12.16 -10.21 -3.58
C GLN A 5 11.30 -9.36 -2.66
N THR A 6 11.14 -9.80 -1.41
CA THR A 6 10.34 -9.04 -0.43
C THR A 6 11.06 -7.75 -0.02
N LEU A 7 10.29 -6.67 0.03
CA LEU A 7 10.69 -5.39 0.62
C LEU A 7 9.99 -5.16 1.97
N THR A 8 9.26 -6.16 2.48
CA THR A 8 8.73 -6.21 3.85
C THR A 8 9.88 -6.22 4.88
N GLY A 9 9.62 -5.81 6.12
CA GLY A 9 10.62 -5.80 7.19
C GLY A 9 10.95 -4.40 7.68
N LYS A 10 12.24 -4.13 7.88
CA LYS A 10 12.73 -2.87 8.45
C LYS A 10 12.68 -1.74 7.43
N TRP A 11 12.08 -0.64 7.84
CA TRP A 11 11.98 0.62 7.12
C TRP A 11 12.37 1.76 8.06
N GLN A 12 12.39 2.97 7.55
CA GLN A 12 12.41 4.17 8.36
C GLN A 12 11.18 5.02 8.04
N PHE A 13 10.69 5.75 9.02
CA PHE A 13 9.62 6.71 8.82
C PHE A 13 9.90 8.03 9.55
N ARG A 14 9.26 9.10 9.10
CA ARG A 14 9.27 10.41 9.76
C ARG A 14 8.00 11.19 9.43
N GLN A 15 7.72 12.20 10.23
CA GLN A 15 6.83 13.28 9.80
C GLN A 15 7.48 13.97 8.58
N ALA A 16 6.68 14.29 7.57
CA ALA A 16 7.17 14.96 6.36
C ALA A 16 7.95 16.24 6.73
N GLU A 17 9.05 16.48 6.02
CA GLU A 17 9.99 17.60 6.25
C GLU A 17 10.72 17.63 7.61
N ALA A 18 10.48 16.67 8.52
CA ALA A 18 11.25 16.57 9.76
C ALA A 18 12.67 16.04 9.51
N ASP A 19 13.65 16.44 10.32
CA ASP A 19 15.03 15.99 10.13
C ASP A 19 15.26 14.53 10.58
N GLU A 20 14.59 14.11 11.66
CA GLU A 20 14.84 12.83 12.31
C GLU A 20 14.03 11.69 11.69
N TRP A 21 14.71 10.58 11.42
CA TRP A 21 14.12 9.32 10.95
C TRP A 21 14.08 8.29 12.08
N TYR A 22 12.92 7.67 12.26
CA TYR A 22 12.72 6.60 13.24
C TYR A 22 12.58 5.24 12.55
N PRO A 23 12.87 4.12 13.24
CA PRO A 23 12.60 2.79 12.71
C PRO A 23 11.10 2.57 12.47
N ALA A 24 10.77 1.92 11.36
CA ALA A 24 9.42 1.47 11.03
C ALA A 24 9.41 -0.02 10.66
N GLN A 25 8.26 -0.65 10.84
CA GLN A 25 8.01 -2.03 10.43
C GLN A 25 6.96 -2.08 9.32
N VAL A 26 7.28 -2.78 8.24
CA VAL A 26 6.34 -3.09 7.15
C VAL A 26 6.07 -4.60 7.16
N PRO A 27 4.80 -5.05 7.05
CA PRO A 27 3.60 -4.23 7.01
C PRO A 27 3.32 -3.59 8.37
N GLY A 28 2.76 -2.39 8.36
CA GLY A 28 2.53 -1.60 9.56
C GLY A 28 2.00 -0.20 9.24
N GLY A 29 2.08 0.68 10.22
CA GLY A 29 1.70 2.07 10.03
C GLY A 29 2.17 2.99 11.14
N VAL A 30 1.96 4.28 10.90
CA VAL A 30 2.54 5.38 11.69
C VAL A 30 2.18 5.27 13.17
N HIS A 31 0.94 4.90 13.52
CA HIS A 31 0.54 4.76 14.92
C HIS A 31 1.34 3.66 15.63
N THR A 32 1.53 2.50 14.98
CA THR A 32 2.28 1.38 15.58
C THR A 32 3.77 1.69 15.65
N ASP A 33 4.31 2.39 14.65
CA ASP A 33 5.74 2.74 14.63
C ASP A 33 6.06 3.84 15.65
N LEU A 34 5.21 4.87 15.79
CA LEU A 34 5.34 5.88 16.85
C LEU A 34 5.21 5.25 18.24
N LEU A 35 4.28 4.31 18.43
CA LEU A 35 4.11 3.61 19.70
C LEU A 35 5.34 2.76 20.03
N ALA A 36 5.88 2.03 19.06
CA ALA A 36 7.10 1.24 19.22
C ALA A 36 8.34 2.11 19.52
N ALA A 37 8.39 3.32 18.98
CA ALA A 37 9.43 4.31 19.26
C ALA A 37 9.22 5.05 20.61
N GLY A 38 8.11 4.83 21.31
CA GLY A 38 7.79 5.52 22.56
C GLY A 38 7.43 7.00 22.39
N LEU A 39 7.06 7.42 21.18
CA LEU A 39 6.76 8.81 20.82
C LEU A 39 5.30 9.20 21.06
N ILE A 40 4.41 8.22 21.22
CA ILE A 40 3.02 8.42 21.59
C ILE A 40 2.61 7.47 22.72
N PRO A 41 1.63 7.85 23.55
CA PRO A 41 1.03 6.90 24.48
C PRO A 41 0.20 5.84 23.72
N ASP A 42 -0.05 4.69 24.35
CA ASP A 42 -0.95 3.66 23.80
C ASP A 42 -2.35 4.28 23.56
N PRO A 43 -2.81 4.39 22.28
CA PRO A 43 -4.09 5.03 21.95
C PRO A 43 -5.31 4.35 22.57
N PHE A 44 -5.20 3.09 23.00
CA PHE A 44 -6.31 2.32 23.57
C PHE A 44 -6.43 2.45 25.10
N VAL A 45 -5.50 3.14 25.75
CA VAL A 45 -5.55 3.37 27.21
C VAL A 45 -6.29 4.67 27.51
N ALA A 46 -7.32 4.58 28.35
CA ALA A 46 -8.11 5.72 28.82
C ALA A 46 -8.59 6.64 27.67
N ASP A 47 -8.21 7.91 27.65
CA ASP A 47 -8.56 8.86 26.59
C ASP A 47 -7.37 9.29 25.71
N ASN A 48 -6.33 8.46 25.65
CA ASN A 48 -5.15 8.67 24.81
C ASN A 48 -5.47 8.81 23.32
N GLU A 49 -6.59 8.24 22.85
CA GLU A 49 -7.15 8.50 21.53
C GLU A 49 -7.15 9.99 21.17
N LYS A 50 -7.49 10.87 22.12
CA LYS A 50 -7.54 12.33 21.90
C LYS A 50 -6.15 12.94 21.72
N HIS A 51 -5.13 12.33 22.34
CA HIS A 51 -3.75 12.82 22.34
C HIS A 51 -2.97 12.45 21.06
N VAL A 52 -3.52 11.56 20.24
CA VAL A 52 -2.87 11.07 19.01
C VAL A 52 -3.57 11.53 17.73
N GLN A 53 -4.61 12.37 17.82
CA GLN A 53 -5.37 12.87 16.67
C GLN A 53 -4.52 13.64 15.65
N TRP A 54 -3.44 14.27 16.10
CA TRP A 54 -2.51 15.01 15.24
C TRP A 54 -1.89 14.13 14.15
N ILE A 55 -1.72 12.83 14.40
CA ILE A 55 -1.12 11.89 13.45
C ILE A 55 -1.87 11.88 12.12
N ALA A 56 -3.20 11.91 12.18
CA ALA A 56 -4.08 11.88 11.02
C ALA A 56 -4.14 13.23 10.27
N ALA A 57 -3.66 14.30 10.88
CA ALA A 57 -3.57 15.63 10.29
C ALA A 57 -2.21 15.90 9.63
N THR A 58 -1.25 14.98 9.79
CA THR A 58 0.14 15.12 9.39
C THR A 58 0.47 14.26 8.17
N ASP A 59 1.36 14.77 7.32
CA ASP A 59 1.94 14.01 6.21
C ASP A 59 3.14 13.22 6.71
N TRP A 60 3.35 12.02 6.16
CA TRP A 60 4.36 11.07 6.64
C TRP A 60 5.21 10.54 5.51
N GLU A 61 6.49 10.30 5.76
CA GLU A 61 7.40 9.70 4.81
C GLU A 61 7.89 8.35 5.33
N TYR A 62 7.88 7.35 4.46
CA TYR A 62 8.54 6.06 4.66
C TYR A 62 9.67 5.94 3.65
N ARG A 63 10.82 5.37 4.07
CA ARG A 63 11.89 5.02 3.13
C ARG A 63 12.54 3.69 3.48
N ARG A 64 13.13 3.08 2.46
CA ARG A 64 13.99 1.91 2.58
C ARG A 64 15.05 1.89 1.47
N THR A 65 16.29 1.64 1.89
CA THR A 65 17.36 1.26 0.97
C THR A 65 17.41 -0.26 0.82
N PHE A 66 17.65 -0.76 -0.39
CA PHE A 66 17.77 -2.18 -0.67
C PHE A 66 18.67 -2.41 -1.90
N THR A 67 19.24 -3.60 -2.00
CA THR A 67 19.90 -4.09 -3.22
C THR A 67 18.98 -5.08 -3.93
N VAL A 68 19.03 -5.11 -5.25
CA VAL A 68 18.21 -6.06 -6.03
C VAL A 68 18.98 -7.37 -6.18
N GLU A 69 18.30 -8.50 -5.96
CA GLU A 69 18.89 -9.82 -6.18
C GLU A 69 19.28 -10.01 -7.66
N ALA A 70 20.49 -10.53 -7.92
CA ALA A 70 21.02 -10.67 -9.27
C ALA A 70 20.10 -11.48 -10.22
N GLY A 71 19.42 -12.51 -9.69
CA GLY A 71 18.46 -13.29 -10.47
C GLY A 71 17.23 -12.49 -10.90
N LEU A 72 16.84 -11.50 -10.10
CA LEU A 72 15.72 -10.59 -10.39
C LEU A 72 16.15 -9.51 -11.38
N LEU A 73 17.34 -8.92 -11.24
CA LEU A 73 17.92 -7.95 -12.21
C LEU A 73 18.03 -8.54 -13.62
N ALA A 74 18.29 -9.85 -13.72
CA ALA A 74 18.36 -10.56 -15.00
C ALA A 74 16.99 -10.74 -15.69
N GLN A 75 15.86 -10.47 -15.00
CA GLN A 75 14.53 -10.62 -15.58
C GLN A 75 14.21 -9.53 -16.59
N GLN A 76 13.37 -9.83 -17.58
CA GLN A 76 13.04 -8.89 -18.67
C GLN A 76 12.21 -7.71 -18.21
N GLN A 77 11.28 -7.95 -17.29
CA GLN A 77 10.51 -6.91 -16.61
C GLN A 77 10.64 -7.10 -15.10
N ILE A 78 10.67 -5.99 -14.37
CA ILE A 78 10.67 -6.00 -12.91
C ILE A 78 9.58 -5.06 -12.46
N PHE A 79 8.70 -5.54 -11.59
CA PHE A 79 7.60 -4.75 -11.07
C PHE A 79 7.77 -4.50 -9.58
N LEU A 80 7.62 -3.26 -9.14
CA LEU A 80 7.31 -2.96 -7.74
C LEU A 80 5.82 -3.22 -7.52
N VAL A 81 5.49 -4.03 -6.50
CA VAL A 81 4.11 -4.37 -6.14
C VAL A 81 3.89 -4.05 -4.68
N GLY A 82 2.92 -3.18 -4.41
CA GLY A 82 2.40 -2.91 -3.07
C GLY A 82 0.97 -3.43 -2.96
N ASP A 83 0.73 -4.40 -2.07
CA ASP A 83 -0.58 -5.03 -1.92
C ASP A 83 -1.58 -4.14 -1.16
N GLY A 84 -1.09 -3.17 -0.40
CA GLY A 84 -1.93 -2.23 0.33
C GLY A 84 -1.15 -1.02 0.86
N LEU A 85 -1.48 0.17 0.33
CA LEU A 85 -1.02 1.47 0.83
C LEU A 85 -2.23 2.20 1.42
N ASP A 86 -2.14 2.60 2.69
CA ASP A 86 -3.22 3.30 3.41
C ASP A 86 -2.85 4.79 3.59
N THR A 87 -3.38 5.72 2.80
CA THR A 87 -4.20 5.51 1.60
C THR A 87 -3.70 6.38 0.45
N LEU A 88 -3.58 7.68 0.74
CA LEU A 88 -3.12 8.70 -0.20
C LEU A 88 -1.60 8.67 -0.17
N ALA A 89 -0.96 8.14 -1.22
CA ALA A 89 0.49 8.03 -1.24
C ALA A 89 1.08 8.45 -2.58
N GLU A 90 2.29 9.01 -2.54
CA GLU A 90 3.17 9.19 -3.68
C GLU A 90 4.38 8.26 -3.52
N VAL A 91 4.62 7.43 -4.53
CA VAL A 91 5.71 6.44 -4.52
C VAL A 91 6.82 6.91 -5.44
N THR A 92 8.06 6.95 -4.93
CA THR A 92 9.25 7.28 -5.69
C THR A 92 10.32 6.20 -5.52
N LEU A 93 11.06 5.92 -6.59
CA LEU A 93 12.19 4.99 -6.61
C LEU A 93 13.40 5.73 -7.19
N ASN A 94 14.50 5.77 -6.45
CA ASN A 94 15.73 6.50 -6.81
C ASN A 94 15.43 7.95 -7.21
N GLY A 95 14.52 8.60 -6.47
CA GLY A 95 14.06 9.97 -6.72
C GLY A 95 13.09 10.14 -7.90
N GLN A 96 12.80 9.08 -8.67
CA GLN A 96 11.84 9.13 -9.77
C GLN A 96 10.45 8.72 -9.32
N LYS A 97 9.45 9.55 -9.66
CA LYS A 97 8.05 9.30 -9.31
C LYS A 97 7.45 8.15 -10.12
N LEU A 98 6.95 7.13 -9.43
CA LEU A 98 6.25 6.00 -10.03
C LEU A 98 4.75 6.28 -10.20
N GLY A 99 4.13 6.93 -9.22
CA GLY A 99 2.70 7.25 -9.28
C GLY A 99 2.11 7.64 -7.94
N ARG A 100 0.79 7.86 -7.93
CA ARG A 100 -0.01 8.13 -6.73
C ARG A 100 -1.04 7.03 -6.48
N THR A 101 -1.34 6.80 -5.22
CA THR A 101 -2.40 5.89 -4.74
C THR A 101 -3.43 6.67 -3.94
N ASP A 102 -4.67 6.18 -3.95
CA ASP A 102 -5.82 6.85 -3.33
C ASP A 102 -6.87 5.87 -2.78
N ASN A 103 -6.53 4.58 -2.71
CA ASN A 103 -7.46 3.52 -2.34
C ASN A 103 -6.75 2.39 -1.57
N MET A 104 -7.05 2.31 -0.27
CA MET A 104 -6.50 1.33 0.66
C MET A 104 -6.71 -0.12 0.21
N PHE A 105 -7.76 -0.37 -0.58
CA PHE A 105 -8.24 -1.70 -0.93
C PHE A 105 -7.71 -2.20 -2.28
N ARG A 106 -6.73 -1.52 -2.88
CA ARG A 106 -6.15 -1.90 -4.17
C ARG A 106 -4.70 -2.32 -4.02
N GLN A 107 -4.33 -3.35 -4.77
CA GLN A 107 -2.94 -3.59 -5.13
C GLN A 107 -2.51 -2.56 -6.18
N TYR A 108 -1.30 -2.05 -6.03
CA TYR A 108 -0.65 -1.17 -6.99
C TYR A 108 0.61 -1.82 -7.52
N ARG A 109 0.87 -1.63 -8.81
CA ARG A 109 1.99 -2.23 -9.53
C ARG A 109 2.60 -1.22 -10.50
N TRP A 110 3.92 -1.13 -10.51
CA TRP A 110 4.70 -0.28 -11.41
C TRP A 110 5.82 -1.10 -12.04
N GLU A 111 6.03 -1.00 -13.35
CA GLU A 111 7.24 -1.53 -13.99
C GLU A 111 8.40 -0.58 -13.65
N VAL A 112 9.50 -1.13 -13.15
CA VAL A 112 10.60 -0.37 -12.54
C VAL A 112 11.98 -0.81 -13.03
N LYS A 113 12.09 -1.76 -13.97
CA LYS A 113 13.41 -2.30 -14.37
C LYS A 113 14.37 -1.22 -14.83
N SER A 114 13.90 -0.25 -15.62
CA SER A 114 14.72 0.84 -16.13
C SER A 114 15.13 1.87 -15.07
N LEU A 115 14.56 1.78 -13.87
CA LEU A 115 14.79 2.70 -12.75
C LEU A 115 15.68 2.10 -11.67
N LEU A 116 15.94 0.79 -11.73
CA LEU A 116 16.74 0.07 -10.75
C LEU A 116 18.23 0.19 -11.08
N ASP A 117 19.03 0.42 -10.04
CA ASP A 117 20.48 0.34 -10.07
C ASP A 117 20.96 -1.06 -9.64
N GLU A 118 22.11 -1.50 -10.12
CA GLU A 118 22.71 -2.78 -9.68
C GLU A 118 23.14 -2.77 -8.19
N GLY A 119 23.36 -1.58 -7.64
CA GLY A 119 23.75 -1.36 -6.26
C GLY A 119 22.57 -1.00 -5.34
N ASP A 120 22.79 0.00 -4.50
CA ASP A 120 21.79 0.48 -3.57
C ASP A 120 20.69 1.25 -4.31
N ASN A 121 19.45 0.89 -4.02
CA ASN A 121 18.25 1.56 -4.49
C ASN A 121 17.51 2.13 -3.27
N GLU A 122 16.86 3.27 -3.43
CA GLU A 122 16.01 3.87 -2.41
C GLU A 122 14.56 3.92 -2.88
N LEU A 123 13.68 3.27 -2.12
CA LEU A 123 12.24 3.40 -2.27
C LEU A 123 11.70 4.32 -1.18
N SER A 124 11.00 5.37 -1.59
CA SER A 124 10.39 6.36 -0.71
C SER A 124 8.89 6.47 -1.00
N ILE A 125 8.09 6.48 0.06
CA ILE A 125 6.62 6.59 0.00
C ILE A 125 6.19 7.71 0.93
N THR A 126 5.67 8.78 0.35
CA THR A 126 5.09 9.90 1.09
C THR A 126 3.58 9.73 1.15
N PHE A 127 3.01 9.75 2.34
CA PHE A 127 1.58 9.68 2.59
C PHE A 127 1.03 11.05 2.94
N ASP A 128 0.01 11.48 2.19
CA ASP A 128 -0.73 12.70 2.47
C ASP A 128 -1.73 12.48 3.61
N SER A 129 -1.91 13.51 4.43
CA SER A 129 -2.84 13.54 5.54
C SER A 129 -4.29 13.26 5.08
N PRO A 130 -4.94 12.19 5.60
CA PRO A 130 -6.32 11.89 5.25
C PRO A 130 -7.27 13.01 5.70
N LEU A 131 -6.98 13.69 6.82
CA LEU A 131 -7.81 14.79 7.30
C LEU A 131 -7.70 16.03 6.41
N GLN A 132 -6.50 16.41 6.01
CA GLN A 132 -6.30 17.54 5.09
C GLN A 132 -6.93 17.25 3.71
N TYR A 133 -6.99 15.98 3.29
CA TYR A 133 -7.65 15.59 2.05
C TYR A 133 -9.18 15.68 2.12
N VAL A 134 -9.81 15.18 3.19
CA VAL A 134 -11.29 15.09 3.27
C VAL A 134 -11.95 16.39 3.73
N ALA A 135 -11.29 17.18 4.59
CA ALA A 135 -11.86 18.39 5.17
C ALA A 135 -12.37 19.42 4.12
N PRO A 136 -11.59 19.81 3.09
CA PRO A 136 -12.07 20.77 2.09
C PRO A 136 -13.24 20.21 1.26
N ARG A 137 -13.22 18.91 0.93
CA ARG A 137 -14.30 18.24 0.19
C ARG A 137 -15.60 18.20 0.99
N GLN A 138 -15.49 17.91 2.29
CA GLN A 138 -16.62 17.93 3.22
C GLN A 138 -17.17 19.34 3.43
N ALA A 139 -16.32 20.36 3.41
CA ALA A 139 -16.75 21.76 3.48
C ALA A 139 -17.48 22.21 2.20
N GLU A 140 -16.99 21.80 1.03
CA GLU A 140 -17.61 22.11 -0.27
C GLU A 140 -18.97 21.41 -0.45
N ARG A 141 -19.03 20.12 -0.14
CA ARG A 141 -20.26 19.32 -0.22
C ARG A 141 -20.38 18.42 1.02
N PRO A 142 -21.14 18.83 2.03
CA PRO A 142 -21.33 17.98 3.20
C PRO A 142 -21.99 16.65 2.83
N MET A 143 -21.29 15.55 3.10
CA MET A 143 -21.87 14.21 3.03
C MET A 143 -22.18 13.69 4.42
N THR A 144 -23.35 13.07 4.58
CA THR A 144 -23.74 12.43 5.84
C THR A 144 -22.85 11.22 6.08
N GLY A 145 -22.06 11.30 7.16
CA GLY A 145 -21.27 10.19 7.67
C GLY A 145 -21.98 9.46 8.80
N VAL A 146 -21.23 8.62 9.48
CA VAL A 146 -21.70 7.86 10.65
C VAL A 146 -21.74 8.80 11.86
N PRO A 147 -22.76 8.70 12.73
CA PRO A 147 -22.79 9.47 13.97
C PRO A 147 -21.49 9.31 14.77
N HIS A 148 -21.00 10.40 15.35
CA HIS A 148 -19.77 10.47 16.13
C HIS A 148 -18.46 10.24 15.37
N ALA A 149 -18.45 9.83 14.10
CA ALA A 149 -17.23 9.72 13.30
C ALA A 149 -16.66 11.10 12.90
N ILE A 150 -15.39 11.13 12.50
CA ILE A 150 -14.78 12.31 11.87
C ILE A 150 -15.48 12.55 10.51
N PRO A 151 -15.98 13.77 10.24
CA PRO A 151 -16.62 14.10 8.97
C PRO A 151 -15.68 13.94 7.77
N GLY A 152 -16.24 13.59 6.61
CA GLY A 152 -15.50 13.45 5.35
C GLY A 152 -15.09 12.02 5.01
N GLY A 153 -15.35 11.04 5.87
CA GLY A 153 -15.11 9.61 5.60
C GLY A 153 -15.52 9.10 4.21
N PRO A 154 -16.71 9.43 3.68
CA PRO A 154 -17.12 8.91 2.37
C PRO A 154 -16.36 9.51 1.17
N TYR A 155 -15.51 10.52 1.38
CA TYR A 155 -14.61 11.05 0.32
C TYR A 155 -13.35 10.22 0.09
N LEU A 156 -13.01 9.31 1.02
CA LEU A 156 -11.75 8.57 0.96
C LEU A 156 -12.02 7.05 0.86
N ARG A 157 -11.31 6.37 -0.05
CA ARG A 157 -11.38 4.91 -0.19
C ARG A 157 -10.48 4.22 0.85
N LYS A 158 -10.90 4.32 2.11
CA LYS A 158 -10.27 3.76 3.32
C LYS A 158 -11.32 3.04 4.17
N ALA A 159 -10.90 2.17 5.08
CA ALA A 159 -11.81 1.51 6.02
C ALA A 159 -12.66 2.57 6.78
N PRO A 160 -14.00 2.57 6.63
CA PRO A 160 -14.84 3.63 7.20
C PRO A 160 -14.76 3.75 8.72
N CYS A 161 -14.60 2.62 9.42
CA CYS A 161 -14.49 2.58 10.87
C CYS A 161 -13.23 3.28 11.43
N HIS A 162 -12.20 3.52 10.61
CA HIS A 162 -11.03 4.30 11.02
C HIS A 162 -11.39 5.77 11.35
N PHE A 163 -12.47 6.30 10.77
CA PHE A 163 -12.97 7.63 11.14
C PHE A 163 -13.67 7.65 12.51
N GLY A 164 -13.79 6.50 13.19
CA GLY A 164 -14.60 6.31 14.38
C GLY A 164 -15.94 5.64 14.06
N TRP A 165 -16.46 4.91 15.04
CA TRP A 165 -17.76 4.24 14.95
C TRP A 165 -18.40 4.14 16.34
N ASP A 166 -19.65 3.69 16.46
CA ASP A 166 -20.33 3.51 17.75
C ASP A 166 -19.67 2.48 18.69
N TRP A 167 -18.67 1.74 18.21
CA TRP A 167 -17.87 0.76 18.96
C TRP A 167 -16.35 0.96 18.83
N GLY A 168 -15.88 1.93 18.06
CA GLY A 168 -14.47 2.04 17.67
C GLY A 168 -13.90 3.47 17.76
N PRO A 169 -12.61 3.62 18.10
CA PRO A 169 -11.99 4.93 18.24
C PRO A 169 -11.76 5.60 16.88
N LYS A 170 -11.55 6.92 16.91
CA LYS A 170 -11.21 7.77 15.78
C LYS A 170 -9.71 7.74 15.52
N LEU A 171 -9.23 6.59 15.08
CA LEU A 171 -7.83 6.43 14.69
C LEU A 171 -7.79 6.21 13.18
N LEU A 172 -7.16 7.13 12.46
CA LEU A 172 -6.88 6.99 11.04
C LEU A 172 -5.43 6.55 10.83
N PRO A 173 -5.15 5.23 10.79
CA PRO A 173 -3.85 4.70 10.41
C PRO A 173 -3.37 5.27 9.08
N ILE A 174 -2.06 5.37 8.92
CA ILE A 174 -1.39 5.75 7.68
C ILE A 174 -0.20 4.80 7.55
N GLY A 175 0.05 4.25 6.37
CA GLY A 175 1.24 3.42 6.15
C GLY A 175 1.08 2.31 5.13
N ILE A 176 2.09 1.45 5.09
CA ILE A 176 2.20 0.31 4.18
C ILE A 176 1.59 -0.91 4.90
N TRP A 177 0.28 -1.08 4.78
CA TRP A 177 -0.50 -1.98 5.65
C TRP A 177 -0.51 -3.45 5.18
N GLN A 178 0.02 -3.74 3.99
CA GLN A 178 0.25 -5.09 3.48
C GLN A 178 1.67 -5.24 2.90
N ASP A 179 1.96 -6.40 2.30
CA ASP A 179 3.26 -6.70 1.72
C ASP A 179 3.63 -5.77 0.56
N ILE A 180 4.94 -5.55 0.44
CA ILE A 180 5.57 -4.83 -0.67
C ILE A 180 6.78 -5.60 -1.16
N ARG A 181 6.94 -5.72 -2.48
CA ARG A 181 7.96 -6.59 -3.09
C ARG A 181 8.33 -6.16 -4.51
N LEU A 182 9.45 -6.66 -4.99
CA LEU A 182 9.76 -6.71 -6.42
C LEU A 182 9.33 -8.07 -7.00
N GLU A 183 8.77 -8.05 -8.21
CA GLU A 183 8.38 -9.23 -8.99
C GLU A 183 9.08 -9.19 -10.35
N GLY A 184 9.98 -10.14 -10.60
CA GLY A 184 10.64 -10.31 -11.87
C GLY A 184 9.87 -11.24 -12.80
N ARG A 185 9.75 -10.85 -14.06
CA ARG A 185 9.04 -11.62 -15.10
C ARG A 185 9.87 -11.77 -16.36
N ASN A 186 9.75 -12.94 -16.98
CA ASN A 186 10.56 -13.29 -18.15
C ASN A 186 9.75 -13.29 -19.46
N ILE A 187 8.73 -14.17 -19.57
CA ILE A 187 8.11 -14.49 -20.88
C ILE A 187 6.63 -14.06 -20.95
N ALA A 188 5.83 -14.49 -19.98
CA ALA A 188 4.39 -14.21 -19.94
C ALA A 188 3.80 -14.27 -18.51
N LYS A 189 2.59 -13.75 -18.33
CA LYS A 189 1.77 -13.90 -17.12
C LYS A 189 0.33 -14.28 -17.47
N PHE A 190 -0.28 -15.12 -16.63
CA PHE A 190 -1.74 -15.23 -16.57
C PHE A 190 -2.33 -13.92 -16.07
N ASP A 191 -3.06 -13.24 -16.94
CA ASP A 191 -3.70 -11.99 -16.57
C ASP A 191 -4.98 -12.23 -15.77
N ASP A 192 -5.83 -13.13 -16.28
CA ASP A 192 -7.03 -13.62 -15.62
C ASP A 192 -7.17 -15.13 -15.80
N VAL A 193 -7.63 -15.80 -14.75
CA VAL A 193 -8.04 -17.21 -14.79
C VAL A 193 -9.44 -17.27 -14.20
N HIS A 194 -10.43 -17.37 -15.08
CA HIS A 194 -11.82 -17.41 -14.69
C HIS A 194 -12.37 -18.83 -14.85
N LEU A 195 -12.73 -19.44 -13.71
CA LEU A 195 -13.34 -20.76 -13.68
C LEU A 195 -14.85 -20.63 -13.60
N ARG A 196 -15.57 -21.15 -14.61
CA ARG A 196 -17.03 -21.25 -14.61
C ARG A 196 -17.46 -22.68 -14.37
N GLN A 197 -18.50 -22.85 -13.56
CA GLN A 197 -19.10 -24.16 -13.32
C GLN A 197 -20.46 -24.21 -13.98
N HIS A 198 -20.66 -25.21 -14.83
CA HIS A 198 -21.94 -25.49 -15.48
C HIS A 198 -22.52 -26.77 -14.86
N HIS A 199 -23.60 -26.63 -14.11
CA HIS A 199 -24.25 -27.73 -13.38
C HIS A 199 -25.42 -28.28 -14.19
N GLN A 200 -25.40 -29.57 -14.54
CA GLN A 200 -26.52 -30.23 -15.25
C GLN A 200 -26.60 -31.72 -14.93
N ASN A 201 -27.82 -32.24 -14.72
CA ASN A 201 -28.10 -33.68 -14.60
C ASN A 201 -27.20 -34.45 -13.61
N GLY A 202 -26.87 -33.85 -12.47
CA GLY A 202 -26.01 -34.47 -11.45
C GLY A 202 -24.52 -34.47 -11.79
N THR A 203 -24.10 -33.80 -12.87
CA THR A 203 -22.70 -33.55 -13.21
C THR A 203 -22.38 -32.06 -13.21
N VAL A 204 -21.10 -31.73 -13.05
CA VAL A 204 -20.58 -30.37 -13.13
C VAL A 204 -19.46 -30.34 -14.16
N VAL A 205 -19.59 -29.47 -15.16
CA VAL A 205 -18.54 -29.17 -16.13
C VAL A 205 -17.83 -27.90 -15.68
N ILE A 206 -16.50 -27.95 -15.58
CA ILE A 206 -15.67 -26.78 -15.27
C ILE A 206 -15.05 -26.26 -16.57
N GLU A 207 -15.32 -25.00 -16.88
CA GLU A 207 -14.70 -24.26 -17.97
C GLU A 207 -13.64 -23.32 -17.38
N ALA A 208 -12.42 -23.39 -17.91
CA ALA A 208 -11.36 -22.44 -17.57
C ALA A 208 -11.15 -21.47 -18.73
N ALA A 209 -11.52 -20.21 -18.54
CA ALA A 209 -11.17 -19.12 -19.44
C ALA A 209 -9.89 -18.47 -18.93
N ILE A 210 -8.85 -18.43 -19.78
CA ILE A 210 -7.52 -17.97 -19.39
C ILE A 210 -7.09 -16.88 -20.36
N SER A 211 -6.70 -15.72 -19.83
CA SER A 211 -6.02 -14.66 -20.59
C SER A 211 -4.54 -14.60 -20.19
N LEU A 212 -3.69 -14.31 -21.18
CA LEU A 212 -2.24 -14.25 -21.02
C LEU A 212 -1.74 -12.92 -21.58
N GLU A 213 -0.86 -12.27 -20.83
CA GLU A 213 -0.01 -11.20 -21.32
C GLU A 213 1.36 -11.80 -21.66
N ARG A 214 1.87 -11.58 -22.87
CA ARG A 214 3.17 -12.07 -23.33
C ARG A 214 4.10 -10.90 -23.67
N TRP A 215 5.37 -11.04 -23.33
CA TRP A 215 6.42 -10.06 -23.64
C TRP A 215 7.47 -10.62 -24.60
N GLN A 216 7.46 -11.93 -24.85
CA GLN A 216 8.32 -12.62 -25.82
C GLN A 216 7.52 -13.66 -26.62
N ASP A 217 7.96 -13.93 -27.86
CA ASP A 217 7.43 -14.96 -28.75
C ASP A 217 8.15 -16.32 -28.59
N ASP A 218 8.60 -16.62 -27.36
CA ASP A 218 9.16 -17.92 -27.02
C ASP A 218 8.05 -18.94 -26.73
N ASP A 219 8.36 -20.23 -26.93
CA ASP A 219 7.43 -21.32 -26.62
C ASP A 219 7.06 -21.32 -25.13
N LEU A 220 5.77 -21.14 -24.84
CA LEU A 220 5.23 -21.33 -23.50
C LEU A 220 5.17 -22.83 -23.20
N THR A 221 6.15 -23.32 -22.47
CA THR A 221 6.12 -24.68 -21.92
C THR A 221 5.39 -24.67 -20.58
N ALA A 222 4.57 -25.69 -20.35
CA ALA A 222 3.80 -25.88 -19.12
C ALA A 222 4.69 -26.31 -17.95
#